data_AF-A0A0B4GWN3-F1
#
_entry.id   AF-A0A0B4GWN3-F1
#
_cell.length_a   1.000
_cell.length_b   1.000
_cell.length_c   1.000
_cell.angle_alpha   90.00
_cell.angle_beta   90.00
_cell.angle_gamma   90.00
#
_symmetry.space_group_name_H-M   'P 1'
#
loop_
_entity.id
_entity.type
_entity.pdbx_description
1 polymer ?
#
loop_
_entity_poly.entity_id
_entity_poly.type
_entity_poly.pdbx_seq_one_letter_code
_entity_poly.pdbx_strand_id
1 'polypeptide(L)'
;MVVSDDSKKVFGYFVNLTTIFGLLSWISLLVTYIFFLKARRAQNISDSVMPYIAPQGLIGTYISLFFCILILLTKNFDAFIHHDGITFDYQNFITGYLGIPLYLILLFGHMIVTKSRGIGPHEADFYVGKDIVDQEENDFLDLQKEKIAASTGWFKFYNRYVSW
;
A
#
# COMPACT_ATOMS: atom_id res chain seq x y z
N MET A 1 -38.07 4.01 -12.04
CA MET A 1 -36.75 3.45 -11.70
C MET A 1 -36.13 2.97 -13.00
N VAL A 2 -35.15 3.69 -13.54
CA VAL A 2 -34.55 3.37 -14.85
C VAL A 2 -33.08 3.00 -14.63
N VAL A 3 -32.88 1.80 -14.10
CA VAL A 3 -31.66 1.04 -14.37
C VAL A 3 -32.14 -0.39 -14.60
N SER A 4 -31.93 -0.92 -15.80
CA SER A 4 -32.25 -2.32 -16.10
C SER A 4 -31.50 -3.21 -15.12
N ASP A 5 -32.15 -4.23 -14.55
CA ASP A 5 -31.57 -5.07 -13.50
C ASP A 5 -30.21 -5.69 -13.90
N ASP A 6 -29.99 -5.88 -15.20
CA ASP A 6 -28.72 -6.35 -15.76
C ASP A 6 -27.56 -5.35 -15.56
N SER A 7 -27.81 -4.05 -15.71
CA SER A 7 -26.79 -3.02 -15.48
C SER A 7 -26.35 -2.96 -14.02
N LYS A 8 -27.27 -3.22 -13.07
CA LYS A 8 -26.95 -3.30 -11.64
C LYS A 8 -26.06 -4.50 -11.32
N LYS A 9 -26.31 -5.65 -11.97
CA LYS A 9 -25.47 -6.85 -11.83
C LYS A 9 -24.05 -6.62 -12.34
N VAL A 10 -23.90 -6.04 -13.53
CA VAL A 10 -22.58 -5.76 -14.13
C VAL A 10 -21.80 -4.74 -13.31
N PHE A 11 -22.46 -3.69 -12.80
CA PHE A 11 -21.83 -2.74 -11.87
C PHE A 11 -21.32 -3.43 -10.60
N GLY A 12 -22.11 -4.36 -10.04
CA GLY A 12 -21.68 -5.18 -8.90
C GLY A 12 -20.40 -5.97 -9.18
N TYR A 13 -20.27 -6.56 -10.37
CA TYR A 13 -19.05 -7.26 -10.78
C TYR A 13 -17.83 -6.33 -10.84
N PHE A 14 -17.96 -5.12 -11.38
CA PHE A 14 -16.86 -4.14 -11.41
C PHE A 14 -16.42 -3.66 -10.03
N VAL A 15 -17.38 -3.45 -9.12
CA VAL A 15 -17.08 -3.07 -7.72
C VAL A 15 -16.33 -4.19 -7.01
N ASN A 16 -16.78 -5.44 -7.17
CA ASN A 16 -16.11 -6.60 -6.60
C ASN A 16 -14.67 -6.73 -7.12
N LEU A 17 -14.49 -6.64 -8.45
CA LEU A 17 -13.19 -6.71 -9.12
C LEU A 17 -12.22 -5.62 -8.62
N THR A 18 -12.67 -4.37 -8.59
CA THR A 18 -11.85 -3.23 -8.12
C THR A 18 -11.41 -3.40 -6.67
N THR A 19 -12.31 -3.91 -5.83
CA THR A 19 -12.02 -4.10 -4.40
C THR A 19 -11.00 -5.24 -4.19
N ILE A 20 -10.93 -6.25 -5.08
CA ILE A 20 -9.88 -7.29 -5.05
C ILE A 20 -8.54 -6.71 -5.47
N PHE A 21 -8.50 -5.90 -6.53
CA PHE A 21 -7.28 -5.21 -6.94
C PHE A 21 -6.74 -4.28 -5.86
N GLY A 22 -7.63 -3.58 -5.13
CA GLY A 22 -7.24 -2.80 -3.96
C GLY A 22 -6.52 -3.66 -2.91
N LEU A 23 -7.10 -4.79 -2.51
CA LEU A 23 -6.48 -5.70 -1.53
C LEU A 23 -5.14 -6.28 -2.01
N LEU A 24 -5.03 -6.63 -3.30
CA LEU A 24 -3.78 -7.11 -3.90
C LEU A 24 -2.70 -6.04 -3.89
N SER A 25 -3.06 -4.78 -4.16
CA SER A 25 -2.15 -3.64 -4.03
C SER A 25 -1.66 -3.45 -2.59
N TRP A 26 -2.55 -3.59 -1.60
CA TRP A 26 -2.16 -3.56 -0.18
C TRP A 26 -1.18 -4.68 0.18
N ILE A 27 -1.41 -5.90 -0.31
CA ILE A 27 -0.47 -7.02 -0.14
C ILE A 27 0.88 -6.69 -0.77
N SER A 28 0.89 -6.16 -1.99
CA SER A 28 2.13 -5.75 -2.68
C SER A 28 2.93 -4.71 -1.91
N LEU A 29 2.26 -3.68 -1.38
CA LEU A 29 2.85 -2.65 -0.54
C LEU A 29 3.48 -3.25 0.72
N LEU A 30 2.76 -4.12 1.42
CA LEU A 30 3.26 -4.79 2.63
C LEU A 30 4.46 -5.68 2.33
N VAL A 31 4.44 -6.45 1.24
CA VAL A 31 5.58 -7.28 0.82
C VAL A 31 6.80 -6.40 0.53
N THR A 32 6.64 -5.34 -0.26
CA THR A 32 7.73 -4.40 -0.58
C THR A 32 8.30 -3.78 0.70
N TYR A 33 7.45 -3.43 1.66
CA TYR A 33 7.87 -2.89 2.95
C TYR A 33 8.66 -3.89 3.80
N ILE A 34 8.33 -5.19 3.76
CA ILE A 34 9.13 -6.24 4.41
C ILE A 34 10.54 -6.30 3.80
N PHE A 35 10.64 -6.27 2.47
CA PHE A 35 11.95 -6.27 1.79
C PHE A 35 12.76 -5.01 2.14
N PHE A 36 12.11 -3.84 2.18
CA PHE A 36 12.73 -2.59 2.61
C PHE A 36 13.29 -2.68 4.04
N LEU A 37 12.49 -3.17 5.00
CA LEU A 37 12.95 -3.33 6.38
C LEU A 37 14.08 -4.35 6.51
N LYS A 38 14.06 -5.44 5.73
CA LYS A 38 15.16 -6.41 5.68
C LYS A 38 16.44 -5.80 5.11
N ALA A 39 16.34 -5.04 4.03
CA ALA A 39 17.46 -4.34 3.42
C ALA A 39 18.06 -3.27 4.34
N ARG A 40 17.23 -2.50 5.04
CA ARG A 40 17.69 -1.53 6.05
C ARG A 40 18.46 -2.18 7.20
N ARG A 41 17.97 -3.32 7.72
CA ARG A 41 18.68 -4.08 8.75
C ARG A 41 20.00 -4.66 8.24
N ALA A 42 20.03 -5.13 7.00
CA ALA A 42 21.23 -5.68 6.36
C ALA A 42 22.36 -4.64 6.20
N GLN A 43 22.00 -3.35 6.10
CA GLN A 43 22.95 -2.24 5.92
C GLN A 43 23.20 -1.41 7.20
N ASN A 44 22.66 -1.84 8.35
CA ASN A 44 22.80 -1.14 9.64
C ASN A 44 22.42 0.35 9.60
N ILE A 45 21.41 0.72 8.79
CA ILE A 45 20.91 2.09 8.75
C ILE A 45 20.12 2.34 10.05
N SER A 46 20.64 3.20 10.92
CA SER A 46 20.00 3.56 12.19
C SER A 46 18.58 4.09 11.97
N ASP A 47 17.66 3.71 12.87
CA ASP A 47 16.28 4.20 12.84
C ASP A 47 16.19 5.71 13.05
N SER A 48 17.20 6.33 13.67
CA SER A 48 17.32 7.79 13.83
C SER A 48 17.47 8.57 12.52
N VAL A 49 17.81 7.90 11.42
CA VAL A 49 18.00 8.54 10.10
C VAL A 49 16.68 8.60 9.32
N MET A 50 15.65 7.85 9.73
CA MET A 50 14.35 7.91 9.07
C MET A 50 13.43 8.97 9.70
N PRO A 51 12.77 9.81 8.89
CA PRO A 51 11.74 10.75 9.38
C PRO A 51 10.55 10.06 10.04
N TYR A 52 10.22 8.84 9.62
CA TYR A 52 9.07 8.09 10.13
C TYR A 52 9.43 6.64 10.44
N ILE A 53 9.26 6.26 11.71
CA ILE A 53 9.50 4.91 12.20
C ILE A 53 8.16 4.31 12.61
N ALA A 54 7.76 3.19 11.99
CA ALA A 54 6.58 2.47 12.42
C ALA A 54 6.85 1.84 13.81
N PRO A 55 6.05 2.14 14.84
CA PRO A 55 6.32 1.68 16.22
C PRO A 55 6.27 0.15 16.37
N GLN A 56 5.55 -0.53 15.47
CA GLN A 56 5.35 -1.97 15.45
C GLN A 56 6.20 -2.70 14.36
N GLY A 57 7.04 -1.94 13.64
CA GLY A 57 8.07 -2.42 12.72
C GLY A 57 7.66 -3.62 11.86
N LEU A 58 8.54 -4.64 11.81
CA LEU A 58 8.33 -5.87 11.03
C LEU A 58 7.15 -6.73 11.52
N ILE A 59 6.93 -6.79 12.84
CA ILE A 59 5.92 -7.69 13.42
C ILE A 59 4.53 -7.21 13.02
N GLY A 60 4.28 -5.90 13.11
CA GLY A 60 3.04 -5.28 12.64
C GLY A 60 2.80 -5.57 11.16
N THR A 61 3.83 -5.47 10.32
CA THR A 61 3.70 -5.76 8.88
C THR A 61 3.35 -7.22 8.59
N TYR A 62 3.94 -8.19 9.29
CA TYR A 62 3.58 -9.60 9.11
C TYR A 62 2.13 -9.88 9.53
N ILE A 63 1.68 -9.28 10.63
CA ILE A 63 0.30 -9.41 11.10
C ILE A 63 -0.66 -8.79 10.07
N SER A 64 -0.39 -7.57 9.60
CA SER A 64 -1.19 -6.92 8.56
C SER A 64 -1.24 -7.74 7.27
N LEU A 65 -0.11 -8.31 6.84
CA LEU A 65 -0.05 -9.16 5.65
C LEU A 65 -0.93 -10.41 5.82
N PHE A 66 -0.85 -11.06 6.98
CA PHE A 66 -1.70 -12.19 7.32
C PHE A 66 -3.18 -11.83 7.25
N PHE A 67 -3.60 -10.71 7.85
CA PHE A 67 -4.98 -10.24 7.78
C PHE A 67 -5.42 -9.86 6.37
N CYS A 68 -4.56 -9.23 5.57
CA CYS A 68 -4.88 -8.92 4.17
C CYS A 68 -5.11 -10.19 3.35
N ILE A 69 -4.29 -11.22 3.54
CA ILE A 69 -4.47 -12.53 2.89
C ILE A 69 -5.76 -13.19 3.37
N LEU A 70 -6.01 -13.18 4.68
CA LEU A 70 -7.23 -13.74 5.27
C LEU A 70 -8.48 -13.07 4.70
N ILE A 71 -8.52 -11.73 4.68
CA ILE A 71 -9.63 -10.96 4.10
C ILE A 71 -9.78 -11.26 2.62
N LEU A 72 -8.68 -11.37 1.87
CA LEU A 72 -8.74 -11.72 0.45
C LEU A 72 -9.37 -13.11 0.23
N LEU A 73 -9.09 -14.08 1.10
CA LEU A 73 -9.66 -15.42 1.03
C LEU A 73 -11.12 -15.48 1.50
N THR A 74 -11.47 -14.79 2.59
CA THR A 74 -12.82 -14.84 3.18
C THR A 74 -13.83 -13.98 2.44
N LYS A 75 -13.39 -12.92 1.75
CA LYS A 75 -14.28 -11.97 1.08
C LYS A 75 -15.17 -12.58 0.00
N ASN A 76 -14.67 -13.54 -0.78
CA ASN A 76 -15.46 -14.23 -1.81
C ASN A 76 -15.89 -15.63 -1.36
N PHE A 77 -15.98 -15.87 -0.05
CA PHE A 77 -16.47 -17.13 0.49
C PHE A 77 -17.94 -17.40 0.11
N ASP A 78 -18.72 -16.34 -0.16
CA ASP A 78 -20.08 -16.45 -0.69
C ASP A 78 -20.15 -17.16 -2.06
N ALA A 79 -19.05 -17.20 -2.83
CA ALA A 79 -18.99 -18.01 -4.05
C ALA A 79 -19.02 -19.53 -3.78
N PHE A 80 -18.69 -19.94 -2.55
CA PHE A 80 -18.69 -21.34 -2.10
C PHE A 80 -19.90 -21.70 -1.23
N ILE A 81 -20.64 -20.71 -0.71
CA ILE A 81 -21.85 -20.94 0.08
C ILE A 81 -23.03 -21.22 -0.87
N HIS A 82 -23.65 -22.37 -0.68
CA HIS A 82 -24.78 -22.85 -1.46
C HIS A 82 -26.07 -22.16 -1.00
N HIS A 83 -26.58 -21.19 -1.76
CA HIS A 83 -27.94 -20.70 -1.60
C HIS A 83 -28.82 -21.25 -2.72
N ASP A 84 -29.95 -21.86 -2.35
CA ASP A 84 -31.07 -22.23 -3.23
C ASP A 84 -30.78 -23.25 -4.36
N GLY A 85 -30.05 -24.33 -4.07
CA GLY A 85 -29.97 -25.49 -4.97
C GLY A 85 -29.11 -25.31 -6.22
N ILE A 86 -28.42 -24.17 -6.35
CA ILE A 86 -27.37 -23.94 -7.34
C ILE A 86 -26.06 -24.45 -6.73
N THR A 87 -25.47 -25.47 -7.36
CA THR A 87 -24.29 -26.16 -6.83
C THR A 87 -23.00 -25.34 -6.87
N PHE A 88 -22.94 -24.25 -7.66
CA PHE A 88 -21.78 -23.37 -7.78
C PHE A 88 -22.13 -22.08 -8.54
N ASP A 89 -22.00 -20.89 -7.92
CA ASP A 89 -22.14 -19.61 -8.63
C ASP A 89 -20.84 -19.29 -9.37
N TYR A 90 -20.73 -19.80 -10.60
CA TYR A 90 -19.58 -19.59 -11.49
C TYR A 90 -19.32 -18.10 -11.77
N GLN A 91 -20.35 -17.24 -11.76
CA GLN A 91 -20.18 -15.81 -12.08
C GLN A 91 -19.50 -15.07 -10.93
N ASN A 92 -19.92 -15.30 -9.69
CA ASN A 92 -19.24 -14.75 -8.51
C ASN A 92 -17.84 -15.36 -8.30
N PHE A 93 -17.65 -16.65 -8.61
CA PHE A 93 -16.32 -17.26 -8.56
C PHE A 93 -15.35 -16.63 -9.56
N ILE A 94 -15.76 -16.49 -10.83
CA ILE A 94 -14.90 -15.90 -11.87
C ILE A 94 -14.65 -14.42 -11.57
N THR A 95 -15.68 -13.63 -11.29
CA THR A 95 -15.51 -12.18 -11.01
C THR A 95 -14.78 -11.92 -9.68
N GLY A 96 -14.91 -12.83 -8.72
CA GLY A 96 -14.27 -12.78 -7.42
C GLY A 96 -12.81 -13.25 -7.39
N TYR A 97 -12.41 -14.18 -8.26
CA TYR A 97 -11.07 -14.76 -8.23
C TYR A 97 -10.21 -14.40 -9.42
N LEU A 98 -10.75 -13.81 -10.50
CA LEU A 98 -9.99 -13.38 -11.69
C LEU A 98 -8.91 -12.34 -11.37
N GLY A 99 -9.07 -11.56 -10.30
CA GLY A 99 -8.08 -10.57 -9.89
C GLY A 99 -6.73 -11.20 -9.47
N ILE A 100 -6.73 -12.39 -8.87
CA ILE A 100 -5.52 -13.07 -8.38
C ILE A 100 -4.61 -13.54 -9.53
N PRO A 101 -5.07 -14.37 -10.50
CA PRO A 101 -4.23 -14.81 -11.60
C PRO A 101 -3.83 -13.63 -12.49
N LEU A 102 -4.70 -12.63 -12.69
CA LEU A 102 -4.33 -11.43 -13.45
C LEU A 102 -3.18 -10.69 -12.77
N TYR A 103 -3.24 -10.51 -11.45
CA TYR A 103 -2.18 -9.89 -10.68
C TYR A 103 -0.87 -10.68 -10.74
N LEU A 104 -0.93 -12.02 -10.60
CA LEU A 104 0.26 -12.86 -10.73
C LEU A 104 0.86 -12.79 -12.14
N ILE A 105 0.03 -12.83 -13.19
CA ILE A 105 0.49 -12.68 -14.59
C ILE A 105 1.13 -11.31 -14.79
N LEU A 106 0.56 -10.24 -14.25
CA LEU A 106 1.11 -8.90 -14.39
C LEU A 106 2.43 -8.76 -13.61
N LEU A 107 2.50 -9.32 -12.42
CA LEU A 107 3.69 -9.30 -11.56
C LEU A 107 4.83 -10.12 -12.16
N PHE A 108 4.58 -11.39 -12.50
CA PHE A 108 5.57 -12.26 -13.12
C PHE A 108 5.88 -11.83 -14.54
N GLY A 109 4.90 -11.35 -15.30
CA GLY A 109 5.07 -10.76 -16.62
C GLY A 109 6.01 -9.56 -16.58
N HIS A 110 5.80 -8.64 -15.63
CA HIS A 110 6.73 -7.55 -15.39
C HIS A 110 8.12 -8.05 -14.99
N MET A 111 8.20 -9.04 -14.11
CA MET A 111 9.48 -9.61 -13.67
C MET A 111 10.26 -10.27 -14.83
N ILE A 112 9.57 -10.96 -15.74
CA ILE A 112 10.14 -11.61 -16.92
C ILE A 112 10.57 -10.59 -17.96
N VAL A 113 9.74 -9.58 -18.25
CA VAL A 113 10.02 -8.52 -19.24
C VAL A 113 11.19 -7.64 -18.78
N THR A 114 11.14 -7.17 -17.53
CA THR A 114 12.17 -6.29 -16.96
C THR A 114 13.42 -7.08 -16.55
N LYS A 115 13.38 -8.43 -16.59
CA LYS A 115 14.45 -9.33 -16.10
C LYS A 115 14.97 -8.91 -14.72
N SER A 116 14.08 -8.39 -13.89
CA SER A 116 14.45 -7.89 -12.57
C SER A 116 14.81 -9.08 -11.70
N ARG A 117 16.12 -9.28 -11.46
CA ARG A 117 16.60 -10.23 -10.47
C ARG A 117 16.25 -9.63 -9.11
N GLY A 118 15.65 -10.43 -8.23
CA GLY A 118 15.40 -9.99 -6.85
C GLY A 118 16.71 -9.48 -6.25
N ILE A 119 16.78 -8.16 -6.02
CA ILE A 119 17.98 -7.51 -5.52
C ILE A 119 18.21 -8.02 -4.10
N GLY A 120 19.43 -8.46 -3.82
CA GLY A 120 19.80 -8.90 -2.49
C GLY A 120 19.57 -7.76 -1.48
N PRO A 121 19.12 -8.04 -0.24
CA PRO A 121 18.95 -7.00 0.78
C PRO A 121 20.21 -6.12 1.02
N HIS A 122 21.40 -6.66 0.71
CA HIS A 122 22.68 -5.96 0.82
C HIS A 122 23.02 -5.06 -0.38
N GLU A 123 22.39 -5.27 -1.54
CA GLU A 123 22.63 -4.51 -2.79
C GLU A 123 21.56 -3.44 -3.04
N ALA A 124 20.56 -3.34 -2.16
CA ALA A 124 19.51 -2.34 -2.27
C ALA A 124 20.10 -0.94 -2.09
N ASP A 125 19.90 -0.07 -3.08
CA ASP A 125 20.39 1.30 -3.03
C ASP A 125 19.45 2.20 -2.22
N PHE A 126 19.98 2.86 -1.20
CA PHE A 126 19.25 3.83 -0.36
C PHE A 126 19.77 5.27 -0.50
N TYR A 127 20.84 5.48 -1.29
CA TYR A 127 21.58 6.74 -1.29
C TYR A 127 21.44 7.51 -2.60
N VAL A 128 21.23 6.84 -3.73
CA VAL A 128 21.05 7.54 -5.02
C VAL A 128 19.78 8.40 -5.01
N GLY A 129 19.96 9.70 -5.26
CA GLY A 129 18.88 10.70 -5.29
C GLY A 129 18.42 11.21 -3.92
N LYS A 130 19.00 10.71 -2.83
CA LYS A 130 18.70 11.20 -1.47
C LYS A 130 19.21 12.63 -1.25
N ASP A 131 20.36 12.94 -1.83
CA ASP A 131 21.02 14.24 -1.75
C ASP A 131 20.13 15.41 -2.21
N ILE A 132 19.38 15.23 -3.29
CA ILE A 132 18.46 16.24 -3.81
C ILE A 132 17.31 16.49 -2.82
N VAL A 133 16.75 15.41 -2.26
CA VAL A 133 15.62 15.48 -1.32
C VAL A 133 16.04 16.09 0.02
N ASP A 134 17.21 15.69 0.54
CA ASP A 134 17.76 16.25 1.78
C ASP A 134 18.03 17.76 1.63
N GLN A 135 18.43 18.21 0.44
CA GLN A 135 18.64 19.64 0.16
C GLN A 135 17.31 20.41 0.16
N GLU A 136 16.28 19.90 -0.52
CA GLU A 136 14.94 20.49 -0.53
C GLU A 136 14.32 20.55 0.88
N GLU A 137 14.53 19.52 1.71
CA GLU A 137 14.06 19.50 3.10
C GLU A 137 14.75 20.58 3.94
N ASN A 138 16.07 20.73 3.81
CA ASN A 138 16.81 21.76 4.52
C ASN A 138 16.35 23.18 4.13
N ASP A 139 16.17 23.43 2.84
CA ASP A 139 15.67 24.72 2.33
C ASP A 139 14.26 25.02 2.89
N PHE A 140 13.37 24.02 2.93
CA PHE A 140 12.04 24.18 3.51
C PHE A 140 12.07 24.45 5.02
N LEU A 141 12.94 23.76 5.77
CA LEU A 141 13.12 23.96 7.20
C LEU A 141 13.67 25.35 7.51
N ASP A 142 14.60 25.85 6.71
CA ASP A 142 15.18 27.18 6.89
C ASP A 142 14.14 28.28 6.58
N LEU A 143 13.34 28.12 5.52
CA LEU A 143 12.20 29.00 5.25
C LEU A 143 11.16 28.98 6.38
N GLN A 144 10.91 27.82 7.00
CA GLN A 144 10.05 27.73 8.18
C GLN A 144 10.64 28.44 9.39
N LYS A 145 11.94 28.24 9.68
CA LYS A 145 12.62 28.92 10.78
C LYS A 145 12.62 30.43 10.57
N GLU A 146 12.84 30.91 9.36
CA GLU A 146 12.76 32.33 9.00
C GLU A 146 11.36 32.88 9.20
N LYS A 147 10.31 32.18 8.74
CA LYS A 147 8.91 32.57 8.99
C LYS A 147 8.56 32.60 10.47
N ILE A 148 9.05 31.63 11.26
CA ILE A 148 8.84 31.57 12.71
C ILE A 148 9.63 32.70 13.41
N ALA A 149 10.86 32.99 12.98
CA ALA A 149 11.68 34.06 13.53
C ALA A 149 11.11 35.46 13.19
N ALA A 150 10.56 35.62 11.98
CA ALA A 150 9.87 36.82 11.52
C ALA A 150 8.46 36.96 12.10
N SER A 151 7.90 35.90 12.71
CA SER A 151 6.56 35.93 13.26
C SER A 151 6.48 36.67 14.60
N THR A 152 5.67 37.73 14.64
CA THR A 152 5.52 38.60 15.82
C THR A 152 4.18 38.38 16.51
N GLY A 153 4.20 38.33 17.85
CA GLY A 153 3.07 38.45 18.77
C GLY A 153 1.89 37.52 18.50
N TRP A 154 0.91 38.01 17.74
CA TRP A 154 -0.34 37.31 17.43
C TRP A 154 -0.14 36.06 16.57
N PHE A 155 0.83 36.06 15.65
CA PHE A 155 1.10 34.91 14.80
C PHE A 155 1.75 33.75 15.58
N LYS A 156 2.59 34.07 16.58
CA LYS A 156 3.15 33.09 17.52
C LYS A 156 2.09 32.46 18.40
N PHE A 157 1.11 33.24 18.85
CA PHE A 157 -0.01 32.72 19.64
C PHE A 157 -0.89 31.78 18.81
N TYR A 158 -1.23 32.16 17.57
CA TYR A 158 -2.02 31.33 16.65
C TYR A 158 -1.33 29.99 16.35
N ASN A 159 -0.04 29.99 15.99
CA ASN A 159 0.71 28.75 15.70
C ASN A 159 0.94 27.86 16.92
N ARG A 160 0.92 28.40 18.14
CA ARG A 160 1.17 27.65 19.37
C ARG A 160 -0.09 27.00 19.92
N TYR A 161 -1.24 27.67 19.78
CA TYR A 161 -2.48 27.29 20.49
C TYR A 161 -3.67 27.01 19.57
N VAL A 162 -3.68 27.49 18.34
CA VAL A 162 -4.86 27.43 17.46
C VAL A 162 -4.65 26.52 16.25
N SER A 163 -3.41 26.35 15.78
CA SER A 163 -3.11 25.58 14.55
C SER A 163 -3.04 24.05 14.75
N TRP A 164 -3.86 23.49 15.64
CA TRP A 164 -3.96 22.03 15.81
C TRP A 164 -4.89 21.42 14.75
#